data_AF-A0A6N9UEV8-F1
#
_entry.id   AF-A0A6N9UEV8-F1
#
_cell.length_a   1.000
_cell.length_b   1.000
_cell.length_c   1.000
_cell.angle_alpha   90.00
_cell.angle_beta   90.00
_cell.angle_gamma   90.00
#
_symmetry.space_group_name_H-M   'P 1'
#
loop_
_entity.id
_entity.type
_entity.pdbx_description
1 polymer ?
#
loop_
_entity_poly.entity_id
_entity_poly.type
_entity_poly.pdbx_seq_one_letter_code
_entity_poly.pdbx_strand_id
1 'polypeptide(L)' 'MNRNSPLSAHPLQDVRHRVRSAAQLRAAGVSAARTAAACLPGGPWQQLLPGVFLLHPHPPTARERVHGALLYAGRPPVQA' A
#
# COMPACT_ATOMS: atom_id res chain seq x y z
N MET A 1 5.99 2.40 39.71
CA MET A 1 5.01 2.32 38.58
C MET A 1 5.65 2.93 37.34
N ASN A 2 6.34 2.09 36.59
CA ASN A 2 7.02 2.39 35.32
C ASN A 2 6.02 2.30 34.16
N ARG A 3 5.49 3.45 33.71
CA ARG A 3 4.67 3.50 32.48
C ARG A 3 5.58 3.36 31.27
N ASN A 4 5.73 2.13 30.79
CA ASN A 4 6.36 1.80 29.52
C ASN A 4 5.37 2.20 28.40
N SER A 5 5.28 3.49 28.09
CA SER A 5 4.49 3.99 26.95
C SER A 5 5.02 3.30 25.69
N PRO A 6 4.23 2.46 24.98
CA PRO A 6 4.71 1.84 23.77
C PRO A 6 5.02 2.97 22.79
N LEU A 7 6.29 3.07 22.39
CA LEU A 7 6.78 3.99 21.37
C LEU A 7 5.82 3.93 20.19
N SER A 8 5.14 5.04 19.92
CA SER A 8 4.09 5.21 18.92
C SER A 8 4.41 4.47 17.62
N ALA A 9 3.87 3.26 17.45
CA ALA A 9 3.93 2.48 16.20
C ALA A 9 3.18 3.16 15.04
N HIS A 10 2.55 4.30 15.34
CA HIS A 10 1.50 4.95 14.58
C HIS A 10 1.90 5.48 13.18
N PRO A 11 3.12 5.98 12.92
CA PRO A 11 3.43 6.48 11.58
C PRO A 11 3.68 5.36 10.55
N LEU A 12 4.32 4.26 10.95
CA LEU A 12 4.69 3.19 10.03
C LEU A 12 3.53 2.24 9.76
N GLN A 13 2.67 2.00 10.75
CA GLN A 13 1.45 1.22 10.55
C GLN A 13 0.48 1.93 9.60
N ASP A 14 0.33 3.26 9.71
CA ASP A 14 -0.52 4.04 8.81
C ASP A 14 -0.07 3.88 7.34
N VAL A 15 1.24 3.98 7.10
CA VAL A 15 1.82 3.77 5.75
C VAL A 15 1.60 2.33 5.26
N ARG A 16 1.72 1.32 6.15
CA ARG A 16 1.44 -0.10 5.83
C ARG A 16 -0.04 -0.36 5.52
N HIS A 17 -0.94 0.41 6.12
CA HIS A 17 -2.38 0.31 5.84
C HIS A 17 -2.74 1.00 4.51
N ARG A 18 -2.02 2.07 4.17
CA ARG A 18 -2.26 2.90 2.96
C ARG A 18 -1.65 2.32 1.69
N VAL A 19 -0.52 1.62 1.77
CA VAL A 19 0.12 1.00 0.60
C VAL A 19 -0.14 -0.51 0.62
N ARG A 20 -0.76 -1.03 -0.43
CA ARG A 20 -1.10 -2.47 -0.57
C ARG A 20 -0.61 -3.03 -1.89
N SER A 21 -0.15 -4.29 -1.87
CA SER A 21 0.16 -5.03 -3.08
C SER A 21 -1.09 -5.62 -3.72
N ALA A 22 -1.02 -5.92 -5.02
CA ALA A 22 -2.07 -6.63 -5.75
C ALA A 22 -2.45 -7.96 -5.08
N ALA A 23 -1.45 -8.67 -4.52
CA ALA A 23 -1.68 -9.91 -3.80
C ALA A 23 -2.47 -9.68 -2.49
N GLN A 24 -2.13 -8.63 -1.74
CA GLN A 24 -2.88 -8.25 -0.53
C GLN A 24 -4.30 -7.80 -0.85
N LEU A 25 -4.49 -7.05 -1.95
CA LEU A 25 -5.82 -6.66 -2.42
C LEU A 25 -6.65 -7.88 -2.81
N ARG A 26 -6.08 -8.83 -3.55
CA ARG A 26 -6.76 -10.10 -3.88
C ARG A 26 -7.10 -10.92 -2.64
N ALA A 27 -6.18 -11.03 -1.68
CA ALA A 27 -6.42 -11.71 -0.40
C ALA A 27 -7.54 -11.03 0.41
N ALA A 28 -7.70 -9.70 0.27
CA ALA A 28 -8.81 -8.94 0.84
C ALA A 28 -10.10 -9.00 -0.01
N GLY A 29 -10.15 -9.80 -1.09
CA GLY A 29 -11.32 -9.95 -1.96
C GLY A 29 -11.47 -8.87 -3.04
N VAL A 30 -10.48 -7.97 -3.21
CA VAL A 30 -10.49 -6.95 -4.24
C VAL A 30 -9.90 -7.52 -5.54
N SER A 31 -10.73 -7.59 -6.58
CA SER A 31 -10.30 -8.08 -7.90
C SER A 31 -9.36 -7.09 -8.60
N ALA A 32 -8.60 -7.59 -9.58
CA ALA A 32 -7.74 -6.74 -10.40
C ALA A 32 -8.53 -5.69 -11.18
N ALA A 33 -9.73 -6.03 -11.67
CA ALA A 33 -10.62 -5.10 -12.35
C ALA A 33 -11.11 -3.98 -11.41
N ARG A 34 -11.48 -4.30 -10.17
CA ARG A 34 -11.88 -3.31 -9.16
C ARG A 34 -10.72 -2.40 -8.76
N THR A 35 -9.52 -2.97 -8.68
CA THR A 35 -8.30 -2.20 -8.42
C THR A 35 -8.01 -1.23 -9.56
N ALA A 36 -8.08 -1.70 -10.82
CA ALA A 36 -7.88 -0.86 -12.00
C ALA A 36 -8.93 0.26 -12.09
N ALA A 37 -10.20 -0.04 -11.82
CA ALA A 37 -11.28 0.95 -11.75
C ALA A 37 -11.04 2.00 -10.65
N ALA A 38 -10.55 1.58 -9.49
CA ALA A 38 -10.21 2.49 -8.39
C ALA A 38 -8.99 3.37 -8.67
N CYS A 39 -8.10 2.94 -9.58
CA CYS A 39 -6.90 3.67 -10.01
C CYS A 39 -7.12 4.57 -11.22
N LEU A 40 -8.35 4.69 -11.73
CA LEU A 40 -8.68 5.60 -12.81
C LEU A 40 -8.40 7.06 -12.40
N PRO A 41 -8.19 7.99 -13.37
CA PRO A 41 -8.04 9.41 -13.08
C PRO A 41 -9.22 9.94 -12.25
N GLY A 42 -8.95 10.50 -11.07
CA GLY A 42 -9.98 10.95 -10.12
C GLY A 42 -10.52 9.85 -9.19
N GLY A 43 -10.00 8.63 -9.31
CA GLY A 43 -10.30 7.52 -8.41
C GLY A 43 -9.69 7.71 -7.01
N PRO A 44 -10.22 6.98 -6.00
CA PRO A 44 -9.74 7.10 -4.64
C PRO A 44 -8.33 6.52 -4.44
N TRP A 45 -7.84 5.72 -5.39
CA TRP A 45 -6.57 5.00 -5.30
C TRP A 45 -5.61 5.43 -6.41
N GLN A 46 -4.31 5.27 -6.17
CA GLN A 46 -3.27 5.57 -7.14
C GLN A 46 -2.33 4.38 -7.28
N GLN A 47 -1.92 4.09 -8.53
CA GLN A 47 -0.88 3.10 -8.77
C GLN A 47 0.51 3.72 -8.56
N LEU A 48 1.27 3.17 -7.62
CA LEU A 48 2.61 3.65 -7.27
C LEU A 48 3.70 2.91 -8.06
N LEU A 49 3.59 1.58 -8.15
CA LEU A 49 4.46 0.68 -8.90
C LEU A 49 3.61 -0.45 -9.51
N PRO A 50 4.12 -1.24 -10.47
CA PRO A 50 3.38 -2.38 -11.02
C PRO A 50 2.96 -3.38 -9.92
N GLY A 51 1.66 -3.45 -9.65
CA GLY A 51 1.11 -4.31 -8.60
C GLY A 51 1.26 -3.78 -7.17
N VAL A 52 1.60 -2.51 -6.98
CA VAL A 52 1.55 -1.82 -5.68
C VAL A 52 0.70 -0.56 -5.80
N PHE A 53 -0.28 -0.45 -4.92
CA PHE A 53 -1.33 0.54 -4.97
C PHE A 53 -1.41 1.33 -3.66
N LEU A 54 -1.74 2.59 -3.80
CA LEU A 54 -1.94 3.56 -2.73
C LEU A 54 -3.44 3.76 -2.55
N LEU A 55 -3.97 3.53 -1.35
CA LEU A 55 -5.41 3.55 -1.07
C LEU A 55 -5.94 4.95 -0.70
N HIS A 56 -5.31 6.02 -1.20
CA HIS A 56 -5.77 7.38 -1.01
C HIS A 56 -5.48 8.27 -2.23
N PRO A 57 -6.26 9.36 -2.43
CA PRO A 57 -6.14 10.20 -3.62
C PRO A 57 -4.99 11.24 -3.54
N HIS A 58 -4.35 11.40 -2.39
CA HIS A 58 -3.27 12.37 -2.21
C HIS A 58 -1.95 11.92 -2.86
N PRO A 59 -1.09 12.87 -3.31
CA PRO A 59 0.23 12.54 -3.82
C PRO A 59 1.04 11.68 -2.84
N PRO A 60 1.75 10.65 -3.33
CA PRO A 60 2.47 9.72 -2.46
C PRO A 60 3.63 10.42 -1.77
N THR A 61 3.64 10.35 -0.44
CA THR A 61 4.72 10.88 0.40
C THR A 61 5.99 10.05 0.24
N ALA A 62 7.15 10.62 0.56
CA ALA A 62 8.43 9.91 0.45
C ALA A 62 8.45 8.57 1.22
N ARG A 63 7.79 8.51 2.39
CA ARG A 63 7.69 7.27 3.20
C ARG A 63 6.85 6.21 2.50
N GLU A 64 5.73 6.59 1.89
CA GLU A 64 4.88 5.66 1.13
C GLU A 64 5.59 5.15 -0.12
N ARG A 65 6.35 6.01 -0.79
CA ARG A 65 7.20 5.59 -1.93
C ARG A 65 8.23 4.56 -1.52
N VAL A 66 8.95 4.80 -0.42
CA VAL A 66 9.94 3.84 0.12
C VAL A 66 9.26 2.55 0.53
N HIS A 67 8.12 2.61 1.22
CA HIS A 67 7.40 1.41 1.63
C HIS A 67 6.87 0.61 0.43
N GLY A 68 6.31 1.28 -0.57
CA GLY A 68 5.87 0.65 -1.82
C GLY A 68 7.03 0.03 -2.58
N ALA A 69 8.20 0.68 -2.62
CA ALA A 69 9.41 0.12 -3.22
C ALA A 69 9.88 -1.13 -2.48
N LEU A 70 9.86 -1.14 -1.14
CA LEU A 70 10.20 -2.32 -0.34
C LEU A 70 9.20 -3.47 -0.56
N LEU A 71 7.90 -3.16 -0.64
CA LEU A 71 6.85 -4.15 -0.95
C LEU A 71 7.02 -4.72 -2.37
N TYR A 72 7.40 -3.89 -3.33
CA TYR A 72 7.66 -4.31 -4.69
C TYR A 72 8.92 -5.18 -4.79
N ALA A 73 10.02 -4.77 -4.14
CA ALA A 73 11.29 -5.49 -4.13
C ALA A 73 11.22 -6.83 -3.37
N GLY A 74 10.40 -6.90 -2.32
CA GLY A 74 10.17 -8.13 -1.54
C GLY A 74 9.15 -9.08 -2.16
N ARG A 75 8.54 -8.74 -3.31
CA ARG A 75 7.58 -9.61 -3.99
C ARG A 75 8.33 -10.72 -4.73
N PRO A 76 7.96 -12.00 -4.59
CA PRO A 76 8.47 -13.04 -5.48
C PRO A 76 8.10 -12.67 -6.92
N PRO A 77 9.00 -12.92 -7.91
CA PRO A 77 8.72 -12.62 -9.30
C PRO A 77 7.37 -13.23 -9.67
N VAL A 78 6.53 -12.44 -10.34
CA VAL A 78 5.28 -12.96 -10.90
C VAL A 78 5.68 -14.08 -11.87
N GLN A 79 5.38 -15.32 -11.52
CA GLN A 79 5.49 -16.42 -12.47
C GLN A 79 4.46 -16.14 -13.56
N ALA A 80 4.98 -16.00 -14.79
CA ALA A 80 4.21 -15.73 -15.99
C ALA A 80 3.31 -16.92 -16.34
#